data_AF-A0A937VCS5-F1
#
_entry.id   AF-A0A937VCS5-F1
#
_cell.length_a   1.000
_cell.length_b   1.000
_cell.length_c   1.000
_cell.angle_alpha   90.00
_cell.angle_beta   90.00
_cell.angle_gamma   90.00
#
_symmetry.space_group_name_H-M   'P 1'
#
loop_
_entity.id
_entity.type
_entity.pdbx_description
1 polymer ?
#
loop_
_entity_poly.entity_id
_entity_poly.type
_entity_poly.pdbx_seq_one_letter_code
_entity_poly.pdbx_strand_id
1 'polypeptide(L)'
;MKIRTEHLILFAALLLCAAIASACQPLPSPGGAPTAAAATPTLPADPGQLAVRQAWESGKHASTYVIAEGTNNDCARCHAPMSWIPTSPEDMPATCATCKFTIKTPKPVAQADWRNIGCEQCHKVEKTVLTKQVAWLNAAIAQFDTTADPYEPVQSPTDLCAKCHRDGYEIALGTKAHAGKGCTACHNAHSTQASCTNCHKTLTEVAGHDKAHAAVHCVACHDASGLKVGPTPDKKTWLTFRPIDPRGKPGDSQYISHDLQRKVDCARCHFPNNPWGLKGVSK
;
A
#
# COMPACT_ATOMS: atom_id res chain seq x y z
N MET A 1 -54.65 -6.00 -60.86
CA MET A 1 -53.68 -5.17 -60.12
C MET A 1 -52.29 -5.81 -60.28
N LYS A 2 -51.42 -5.23 -61.12
CA LYS A 2 -50.05 -5.73 -61.35
C LYS A 2 -49.13 -5.10 -60.32
N ILE A 3 -48.74 -5.85 -59.29
CA ILE A 3 -47.70 -5.43 -58.34
C ILE A 3 -46.37 -5.47 -59.11
N ARG A 4 -45.73 -4.31 -59.28
CA ARG A 4 -44.45 -4.19 -59.98
C ARG A 4 -43.35 -4.85 -59.13
N THR A 5 -42.49 -5.64 -59.77
CA THR A 5 -41.41 -6.43 -59.18
C THR A 5 -40.46 -5.60 -58.31
N GLU A 6 -40.37 -4.30 -58.55
CA GLU A 6 -39.57 -3.34 -57.79
C GLU A 6 -40.09 -3.14 -56.34
N HIS A 7 -41.39 -3.31 -56.09
CA HIS A 7 -41.96 -3.22 -54.75
C HIS A 7 -41.68 -4.47 -53.90
N LEU A 8 -41.43 -5.62 -54.53
CA LEU A 8 -41.09 -6.87 -53.83
C LEU A 8 -39.65 -6.82 -53.28
N ILE A 9 -38.74 -6.19 -54.00
CA ILE A 9 -37.32 -6.05 -53.61
C ILE A 9 -37.18 -5.06 -52.44
N LEU A 10 -37.94 -3.95 -52.46
CA LEU A 10 -37.95 -2.99 -51.34
C LEU A 10 -38.56 -3.58 -50.06
N PHE A 11 -39.60 -4.41 -50.17
CA PHE A 11 -40.19 -5.08 -49.01
C PHE A 11 -39.29 -6.17 -48.42
N ALA A 12 -38.59 -6.93 -49.26
CA ALA A 12 -37.62 -7.93 -48.82
C ALA A 12 -36.40 -7.29 -48.12
N ALA A 13 -35.92 -6.14 -48.61
CA ALA A 13 -34.83 -5.39 -47.98
C ALA A 13 -35.23 -4.77 -46.62
N LEU A 14 -36.47 -4.28 -46.48
CA LEU A 14 -36.96 -3.75 -45.21
C LEU A 14 -37.15 -4.84 -44.14
N LEU A 15 -37.62 -6.03 -44.53
CA LEU A 15 -37.78 -7.18 -43.63
C LEU A 15 -36.42 -7.74 -43.18
N LEU A 16 -35.40 -7.70 -44.04
CA LEU A 16 -34.03 -8.12 -43.67
C LEU A 16 -33.36 -7.13 -42.71
N CYS A 17 -33.60 -5.82 -42.85
CA CYS A 17 -33.10 -4.82 -41.89
C CYS A 17 -33.82 -4.87 -40.53
N ALA A 18 -35.12 -5.22 -40.50
CA ALA A 18 -35.86 -5.38 -39.24
C ALA A 18 -35.41 -6.63 -38.45
N ALA A 19 -34.98 -7.69 -39.13
CA ALA A 19 -34.45 -8.89 -38.47
C ALA A 19 -33.07 -8.68 -37.82
N ILE A 20 -32.24 -7.78 -38.35
CA ILE A 20 -30.90 -7.49 -37.81
C ILE A 20 -30.98 -6.55 -36.59
N ALA A 21 -32.02 -5.71 -36.48
CA ALA A 21 -32.20 -4.79 -35.36
C ALA A 21 -32.67 -5.47 -34.05
N SER A 22 -33.26 -6.67 -34.10
CA SER A 22 -33.68 -7.44 -32.92
C SER A 22 -32.56 -8.28 -32.27
N ALA A 23 -31.38 -8.38 -32.89
CA ALA A 23 -30.22 -9.08 -32.32
C ALA A 23 -29.37 -8.20 -31.38
N CYS A 24 -29.66 -6.90 -31.29
CA CYS A 24 -29.01 -5.96 -30.37
C CYS A 24 -29.91 -5.68 -29.14
N GLN A 25 -30.37 -6.72 -28.44
CA GLN A 25 -30.77 -6.51 -27.06
C GLN A 25 -29.50 -6.49 -26.20
N PRO A 26 -29.28 -5.47 -25.34
CA PRO A 26 -28.20 -5.53 -24.37
C PRO A 26 -28.46 -6.76 -23.49
N LEU A 27 -27.52 -7.71 -23.52
CA LEU A 27 -27.49 -8.82 -22.57
C LEU A 27 -27.71 -8.23 -21.17
N PRO A 28 -28.60 -8.80 -20.35
CA PRO A 28 -28.66 -8.41 -18.95
C PRO A 28 -27.25 -8.52 -18.40
N SER A 29 -26.71 -7.40 -17.88
CA SER A 29 -25.43 -7.43 -17.18
C SER A 29 -25.51 -8.58 -16.19
N PRO A 30 -24.59 -9.55 -16.22
CA PRO A 30 -24.52 -10.53 -15.16
C PRO A 30 -24.31 -9.69 -13.90
N GLY A 31 -25.36 -9.59 -13.08
CA GLY A 31 -25.21 -9.13 -11.72
C GLY A 31 -24.24 -10.10 -11.10
N GLY A 32 -22.97 -9.70 -11.03
CA GLY A 32 -21.91 -10.49 -10.45
C GLY A 32 -22.36 -10.83 -9.04
N ALA A 33 -22.82 -12.06 -8.86
CA ALA A 33 -22.92 -12.63 -7.53
C ALA A 33 -21.54 -12.44 -6.87
N PRO A 34 -21.47 -12.10 -5.58
CA PRO A 34 -20.20 -11.99 -4.88
C PRO A 34 -19.43 -13.28 -5.14
N THR A 35 -18.31 -13.14 -5.86
CA THR A 35 -17.40 -14.25 -6.14
C THR A 35 -17.11 -14.91 -4.81
N ALA A 36 -17.38 -16.22 -4.71
CA ALA A 36 -17.06 -17.02 -3.54
C ALA A 36 -15.66 -16.63 -3.04
N ALA A 37 -15.53 -16.38 -1.74
CA ALA A 37 -14.27 -15.99 -1.12
C ALA A 37 -13.15 -16.89 -1.67
N ALA A 38 -12.17 -16.27 -2.33
CA ALA A 38 -11.04 -17.00 -2.87
C ALA A 38 -10.44 -17.85 -1.73
N ALA A 39 -10.34 -19.15 -1.96
CA ALA A 39 -9.84 -20.08 -0.94
C ALA A 39 -8.49 -19.58 -0.42
N THR A 40 -8.36 -19.50 0.91
CA THR A 40 -7.08 -19.15 1.53
C THR A 40 -6.02 -20.12 1.02
N PRO A 41 -4.88 -19.62 0.47
CA PRO A 41 -3.82 -20.49 0.00
C PRO A 41 -3.39 -21.47 1.08
N THR A 42 -3.16 -22.72 0.69
CA THR A 42 -2.62 -23.72 1.60
C THR A 42 -1.14 -23.45 1.81
N LEU A 43 -0.72 -23.44 3.07
CA LEU A 43 0.70 -23.36 3.42
C LEU A 43 1.37 -24.72 3.24
N PRO A 44 2.60 -24.79 2.75
CA PRO A 44 3.41 -26.00 2.83
C PRO A 44 3.54 -26.51 4.29
N ALA A 45 3.61 -27.82 4.48
CA ALA A 45 3.74 -28.46 5.79
C ALA A 45 5.19 -28.35 6.35
N ASP A 46 5.66 -27.14 6.59
CA ASP A 46 6.98 -26.85 7.17
C ASP A 46 6.81 -26.25 8.59
N PRO A 47 7.42 -26.86 9.64
CA PRO A 47 7.36 -26.37 11.02
C PRO A 47 7.75 -24.90 11.20
N GLY A 48 8.61 -24.36 10.32
CA GLY A 48 9.00 -22.94 10.35
C GLY A 48 7.89 -21.97 9.95
N GLN A 49 6.82 -22.44 9.29
CA GLN A 49 5.78 -21.58 8.74
C GLN A 49 4.74 -21.13 9.77
N LEU A 50 4.52 -21.90 10.83
CA LEU A 50 3.60 -21.49 11.89
C LEU A 50 4.10 -20.23 12.59
N ALA A 51 5.39 -20.17 12.91
CA ALA A 51 6.01 -19.00 13.53
C ALA A 51 5.96 -17.77 12.61
N VAL A 52 6.16 -17.95 11.30
CA VAL A 52 6.05 -16.87 10.29
C VAL A 52 4.62 -16.35 10.22
N ARG A 53 3.62 -17.25 10.21
CA ARG A 53 2.21 -16.87 10.21
C ARG A 53 1.83 -16.10 11.47
N GLN A 54 2.24 -16.59 12.64
CA GLN A 54 1.99 -15.91 13.91
C GLN A 54 2.65 -14.52 13.95
N ALA A 55 3.88 -14.41 13.42
CA ALA A 55 4.54 -13.12 13.27
C ALA A 55 3.73 -12.17 12.38
N TRP A 56 3.21 -12.66 11.24
CA TRP A 56 2.31 -11.89 10.36
C TRP A 56 1.04 -11.44 11.05
N GLU A 57 0.31 -12.36 11.67
CA GLU A 57 -0.94 -12.09 12.37
C GLU A 57 -0.78 -11.08 13.52
N SER A 58 0.40 -11.03 14.15
CA SER A 58 0.72 -10.03 15.17
C SER A 58 1.07 -8.63 14.59
N GLY A 59 1.40 -8.57 13.30
CA GLY A 59 1.83 -7.36 12.60
C GLY A 59 0.66 -6.46 12.24
N LYS A 60 0.95 -5.17 12.00
CA LYS A 60 -0.09 -4.19 11.65
C LYS A 60 -0.74 -4.47 10.30
N HIS A 61 0.02 -5.01 9.34
CA HIS A 61 -0.49 -5.27 7.99
C HIS A 61 -1.55 -6.39 7.92
N ALA A 62 -1.55 -7.33 8.87
CA ALA A 62 -2.52 -8.43 8.89
C ALA A 62 -3.92 -8.00 9.33
N SER A 63 -4.06 -6.83 9.97
CA SER A 63 -5.33 -6.37 10.53
C SER A 63 -5.41 -4.84 10.52
N THR A 64 -5.77 -4.26 9.37
CA THR A 64 -6.01 -2.82 9.22
C THR A 64 -7.34 -2.57 8.55
N TYR A 65 -8.28 -1.91 9.21
CA TYR A 65 -9.45 -1.31 8.56
C TYR A 65 -9.33 0.21 8.66
N VAL A 66 -9.32 0.89 7.52
CA VAL A 66 -9.04 2.33 7.47
C VAL A 66 -10.24 3.04 6.85
N ILE A 67 -10.70 4.12 7.46
CA ILE A 67 -11.66 5.06 6.89
C ILE A 67 -11.06 6.46 7.01
N ALA A 68 -11.10 7.22 5.92
CA ALA A 68 -10.73 8.62 5.89
C ALA A 68 -11.84 9.42 5.20
N GLU A 69 -12.31 10.49 5.85
CA GLU A 69 -13.31 11.41 5.25
C GLU A 69 -14.59 10.71 4.78
N GLY A 70 -14.99 9.63 5.46
CA GLY A 70 -16.20 8.88 5.14
C GLY A 70 -16.06 7.91 3.96
N THR A 71 -14.86 7.75 3.39
CA THR A 71 -14.56 6.76 2.35
C THR A 71 -13.33 5.92 2.71
N ASN A 72 -13.14 4.80 2.00
CA ASN A 72 -11.99 3.92 2.18
C ASN A 72 -11.58 3.14 0.93
N ASN A 73 -12.19 3.38 -0.24
CA ASN A 73 -11.84 2.61 -1.43
C ASN A 73 -10.35 2.82 -1.79
N ASP A 74 -9.89 4.06 -1.86
CA ASP A 74 -8.48 4.34 -2.16
C ASP A 74 -7.56 3.85 -1.03
N CYS A 75 -8.04 3.81 0.21
CA CYS A 75 -7.31 3.19 1.33
C CYS A 75 -7.16 1.67 1.15
N ALA A 76 -8.21 1.01 0.62
CA ALA A 76 -8.19 -0.42 0.36
C ALA A 76 -7.12 -0.80 -0.67
N ARG A 77 -6.74 0.09 -1.60
CA ARG A 77 -5.67 -0.18 -2.57
C ARG A 77 -4.37 -0.64 -1.90
N CYS A 78 -4.08 -0.12 -0.70
CA CYS A 78 -2.87 -0.47 0.05
C CYS A 78 -3.17 -1.36 1.27
N HIS A 79 -4.33 -1.21 1.93
CA HIS A 79 -4.64 -1.91 3.18
C HIS A 79 -5.54 -3.14 3.03
N ALA A 80 -6.21 -3.28 1.87
CA ALA A 80 -6.98 -4.45 1.47
C ALA A 80 -7.02 -4.59 -0.06
N PRO A 81 -5.87 -4.83 -0.72
CA PRO A 81 -5.79 -4.73 -2.19
C PRO A 81 -6.78 -5.66 -2.89
N MET A 82 -7.05 -6.83 -2.30
CA MET A 82 -8.01 -7.82 -2.80
C MET A 82 -9.49 -7.46 -2.61
N SER A 83 -9.79 -6.35 -1.92
CA SER A 83 -11.12 -5.74 -1.83
C SER A 83 -11.21 -4.41 -2.57
N TRP A 84 -10.10 -3.91 -3.11
CA TRP A 84 -10.07 -2.63 -3.81
C TRP A 84 -10.66 -2.74 -5.21
N ILE A 85 -11.42 -1.71 -5.59
CA ILE A 85 -11.97 -1.52 -6.92
C ILE A 85 -11.29 -0.30 -7.55
N PRO A 86 -10.67 -0.43 -8.74
CA PRO A 86 -10.05 0.69 -9.44
C PRO A 86 -10.98 1.89 -9.62
N THR A 87 -10.44 3.08 -9.37
CA THR A 87 -11.16 4.36 -9.54
C THR A 87 -10.74 5.11 -10.81
N SER A 88 -9.62 4.73 -11.43
CA SER A 88 -9.04 5.38 -12.61
C SER A 88 -8.69 4.37 -13.71
N PRO A 89 -8.60 4.80 -14.99
CA PRO A 89 -8.13 3.93 -16.07
C PRO A 89 -6.67 3.46 -15.92
N GLU A 90 -5.82 4.23 -15.24
CA GLU A 90 -4.42 3.88 -14.98
C GLU A 90 -4.28 2.67 -14.04
N ASP A 91 -5.28 2.48 -13.19
CA ASP A 91 -5.40 1.39 -12.23
C ASP A 91 -6.04 0.12 -12.84
N MET A 92 -6.54 0.20 -14.07
CA MET A 92 -7.22 -0.91 -14.75
C MET A 92 -6.23 -1.72 -15.61
N PRO A 93 -6.44 -3.05 -15.75
CA PRO A 93 -5.60 -3.85 -16.63
C PRO A 93 -5.77 -3.41 -18.10
N ALA A 94 -4.69 -3.55 -18.88
CA ALA A 94 -4.60 -3.06 -20.26
C ALA A 94 -5.71 -3.62 -21.18
N THR A 95 -6.21 -4.81 -20.87
CA THR A 95 -7.28 -5.51 -21.59
C THR A 95 -8.66 -4.86 -21.42
N CYS A 96 -8.86 -4.01 -20.42
CA CYS A 96 -10.09 -3.23 -20.21
C CYS A 96 -10.11 -1.88 -20.96
N ALA A 97 -8.98 -1.43 -21.53
CA ALA A 97 -8.85 -0.11 -22.16
C ALA A 97 -9.67 0.07 -23.46
N THR A 98 -10.24 -1.01 -24.01
CA THR A 98 -11.07 -0.97 -25.22
C THR A 98 -12.53 -0.57 -24.95
N CYS A 99 -12.94 -0.55 -23.68
CA CYS A 99 -14.32 -0.29 -23.30
C CYS A 99 -14.55 1.19 -22.96
N LYS A 100 -15.38 1.89 -23.76
CA LYS A 100 -15.80 3.30 -23.56
C LYS A 100 -16.75 3.49 -22.36
N PHE A 101 -16.39 3.01 -21.17
CA PHE A 101 -17.21 3.19 -19.98
C PHE A 101 -16.56 4.20 -19.05
N THR A 102 -17.37 5.14 -18.56
CA THR A 102 -17.02 5.93 -17.39
C THR A 102 -16.96 4.99 -16.19
N ILE A 103 -15.79 4.88 -15.55
CA ILE A 103 -15.67 4.17 -14.27
C ILE A 103 -16.44 5.02 -13.25
N LYS A 104 -17.58 4.50 -12.79
CA LYS A 104 -18.31 5.14 -11.69
C LYS A 104 -17.42 5.12 -10.45
N THR A 105 -17.43 6.20 -9.67
CA THR A 105 -16.75 6.23 -8.37
C THR A 105 -17.15 5.01 -7.56
N PRO A 106 -16.20 4.11 -7.24
CA PRO A 106 -16.50 2.91 -6.46
C PRO A 106 -17.05 3.25 -5.08
N LYS A 107 -17.91 2.38 -4.56
CA LYS A 107 -18.43 2.53 -3.20
C LYS A 107 -17.33 2.20 -2.17
N PRO A 108 -17.39 2.76 -0.95
CA PRO A 108 -16.57 2.30 0.15
C PRO A 108 -16.73 0.79 0.38
N VAL A 109 -15.64 0.12 0.73
CA VAL A 109 -15.58 -1.30 1.08
C VAL A 109 -16.09 -1.46 2.51
N ALA A 110 -17.14 -2.26 2.72
CA ALA A 110 -17.63 -2.55 4.06
C ALA A 110 -16.60 -3.36 4.86
N GLN A 111 -16.55 -3.17 6.18
CA GLN A 111 -15.61 -3.91 7.05
C GLN A 111 -15.76 -5.44 6.94
N ALA A 112 -16.98 -5.94 6.73
CA ALA A 112 -17.25 -7.36 6.54
C ALA A 112 -16.64 -7.92 5.23
N ASP A 113 -16.48 -7.06 4.22
CA ASP A 113 -15.92 -7.41 2.92
C ASP A 113 -14.43 -7.05 2.80
N TRP A 114 -13.84 -6.55 3.90
CA TRP A 114 -12.47 -6.06 3.94
C TRP A 114 -11.47 -7.20 4.08
N ARG A 115 -10.70 -7.45 3.03
CA ARG A 115 -9.67 -8.49 2.96
C ARG A 115 -8.32 -7.88 3.23
N ASN A 116 -7.87 -7.95 4.47
CA ASN A 116 -6.52 -7.51 4.87
C ASN A 116 -5.44 -8.14 3.98
N ILE A 117 -4.25 -7.56 4.02
CA ILE A 117 -3.10 -8.04 3.27
C ILE A 117 -2.82 -9.52 3.65
N GLY A 118 -2.96 -10.39 2.67
CA GLY A 118 -2.68 -11.82 2.78
C GLY A 118 -1.24 -12.15 2.37
N CYS A 119 -0.84 -13.41 2.60
CA CYS A 119 0.49 -13.88 2.17
C CYS A 119 0.64 -13.84 0.65
N GLU A 120 -0.45 -14.12 -0.07
CA GLU A 120 -0.55 -14.05 -1.53
C GLU A 120 -0.25 -12.65 -2.08
N GLN A 121 -0.39 -11.59 -1.28
CA GLN A 121 -0.08 -10.25 -1.76
C GLN A 121 1.41 -10.08 -2.07
N CYS A 122 2.26 -10.85 -1.39
CA CYS A 122 3.71 -10.75 -1.40
C CYS A 122 4.41 -12.00 -1.96
N HIS A 123 3.72 -13.14 -1.97
CA HIS A 123 4.25 -14.43 -2.37
C HIS A 123 3.39 -15.07 -3.46
N LYS A 124 4.05 -15.65 -4.46
CA LYS A 124 3.34 -16.34 -5.53
C LYS A 124 2.60 -17.55 -4.99
N VAL A 125 1.34 -17.71 -5.40
CA VAL A 125 0.54 -18.92 -5.16
C VAL A 125 0.50 -19.74 -6.44
N GLU A 126 0.92 -21.00 -6.35
CA GLU A 126 0.90 -21.95 -7.47
C GLU A 126 0.06 -23.16 -7.10
N LYS A 127 -0.95 -23.49 -7.93
CA LYS A 127 -1.85 -24.63 -7.68
C LYS A 127 -2.36 -24.67 -6.23
N THR A 128 -2.83 -23.52 -5.74
CA THR A 128 -3.30 -23.25 -4.37
C THR A 128 -2.26 -23.31 -3.24
N VAL A 129 -0.99 -23.53 -3.56
CA VAL A 129 0.11 -23.58 -2.58
C VAL A 129 0.89 -22.28 -2.59
N LEU A 130 1.07 -21.68 -1.41
CA LEU A 130 1.94 -20.52 -1.24
C LEU A 130 3.42 -20.92 -1.45
N THR A 131 4.13 -20.20 -2.31
CA THR A 131 5.55 -20.45 -2.58
C THR A 131 6.45 -19.45 -1.85
N LYS A 132 7.76 -19.72 -1.80
CA LYS A 132 8.75 -18.76 -1.28
C LYS A 132 9.09 -17.64 -2.28
N GLN A 133 8.64 -17.75 -3.53
CA GLN A 133 8.89 -16.74 -4.55
C GLN A 133 8.17 -15.45 -4.18
N VAL A 134 8.93 -14.37 -4.06
CA VAL A 134 8.39 -13.03 -3.82
C VAL A 134 7.89 -12.46 -5.14
N ALA A 135 6.64 -12.02 -5.16
CA ALA A 135 5.98 -11.40 -6.29
C ALA A 135 4.88 -10.48 -5.79
N TRP A 136 4.50 -9.49 -6.60
CA TRP A 136 3.37 -8.61 -6.28
C TRP A 136 2.10 -9.16 -6.91
N LEU A 137 1.07 -9.41 -6.10
CA LEU A 137 -0.25 -9.74 -6.63
C LEU A 137 -0.96 -8.47 -7.10
N ASN A 138 -1.05 -8.29 -8.41
CA ASN A 138 -1.89 -7.24 -8.98
C ASN A 138 -3.37 -7.61 -8.80
N ALA A 139 -4.00 -7.01 -7.79
CA ALA A 139 -5.37 -7.31 -7.44
C ALA A 139 -6.38 -6.96 -8.54
N ALA A 140 -6.08 -5.97 -9.40
CA ALA A 140 -6.95 -5.63 -10.53
C ALA A 140 -6.90 -6.72 -11.60
N ILE A 141 -5.71 -7.23 -11.96
CA ILE A 141 -5.59 -8.39 -12.86
C ILE A 141 -6.26 -9.62 -12.23
N ALA A 142 -5.97 -9.90 -10.95
CA ALA A 142 -6.52 -11.05 -10.25
C ALA A 142 -8.06 -11.08 -10.21
N GLN A 143 -8.70 -9.91 -10.16
CA GLN A 143 -10.15 -9.78 -10.06
C GLN A 143 -10.84 -9.59 -11.42
N PHE A 144 -10.20 -8.90 -12.37
CA PHE A 144 -10.87 -8.42 -13.59
C PHE A 144 -10.29 -8.98 -14.90
N ASP A 145 -9.11 -9.61 -14.89
CA ASP A 145 -8.52 -10.29 -16.04
C ASP A 145 -7.97 -11.67 -15.66
N THR A 146 -8.85 -12.67 -15.65
CA THR A 146 -8.53 -14.05 -15.26
C THR A 146 -7.70 -14.80 -16.32
N THR A 147 -7.37 -14.16 -17.44
CA THR A 147 -6.57 -14.77 -18.51
C THR A 147 -5.08 -14.49 -18.39
N ALA A 148 -4.70 -13.47 -17.61
CA ALA A 148 -3.32 -13.09 -17.34
C ALA A 148 -2.83 -13.66 -15.99
N ASP A 149 -1.51 -13.89 -15.87
CA ASP A 149 -0.90 -14.16 -14.56
C ASP A 149 -0.97 -12.86 -13.73
N PRO A 150 -1.68 -12.86 -12.58
CA PRO A 150 -1.83 -11.65 -11.78
C PRO A 150 -0.58 -11.32 -10.96
N TYR A 151 0.45 -12.17 -10.99
CA TYR A 151 1.69 -11.93 -10.27
C TYR A 151 2.72 -11.18 -11.11
N GLU A 152 3.09 -10.00 -10.66
CA GLU A 152 4.19 -9.22 -11.21
C GLU A 152 5.52 -9.59 -10.53
N PRO A 153 6.60 -9.84 -11.29
CA PRO A 153 7.91 -10.00 -10.70
C PRO A 153 8.40 -8.69 -10.08
N VAL A 154 9.08 -8.79 -8.94
CA VAL A 154 9.72 -7.67 -8.23
C VAL A 154 11.21 -7.98 -8.06
N GLN A 155 12.08 -6.98 -8.14
CA GLN A 155 13.53 -7.21 -8.06
C GLN A 155 14.03 -7.29 -6.61
N SER A 156 13.28 -6.72 -5.67
CA SER A 156 13.64 -6.71 -4.26
C SER A 156 12.42 -6.61 -3.34
N PRO A 157 12.54 -6.95 -2.05
CA PRO A 157 11.51 -6.64 -1.06
C PRO A 157 11.19 -5.14 -0.99
N THR A 158 12.15 -4.25 -1.24
CA THR A 158 11.91 -2.81 -1.30
C THR A 158 10.96 -2.45 -2.44
N ASP A 159 11.16 -3.04 -3.63
CA ASP A 159 10.30 -2.83 -4.78
C ASP A 159 8.87 -3.32 -4.50
N LEU A 160 8.76 -4.45 -3.77
CA LEU A 160 7.48 -4.96 -3.32
C LEU A 160 6.78 -3.99 -2.36
N CYS A 161 7.50 -3.48 -1.34
CA CYS A 161 6.95 -2.48 -0.42
C CYS A 161 6.47 -1.22 -1.16
N ALA A 162 7.20 -0.79 -2.19
CA ALA A 162 6.86 0.38 -3.00
C ALA A 162 5.56 0.21 -3.80
N LYS A 163 5.03 -1.02 -3.96
CA LYS A 163 3.70 -1.23 -4.58
C LYS A 163 2.56 -0.65 -3.74
N CYS A 164 2.73 -0.58 -2.41
CA CYS A 164 1.77 0.05 -1.49
C CYS A 164 2.24 1.42 -0.97
N HIS A 165 3.55 1.60 -0.76
CA HIS A 165 4.14 2.86 -0.30
C HIS A 165 4.46 3.79 -1.48
N ARG A 166 3.41 4.35 -2.08
CA ARG A 166 3.45 5.15 -3.30
C ARG A 166 2.39 6.27 -3.28
N ASP A 167 2.45 7.13 -4.30
CA ASP A 167 1.48 8.17 -4.63
C ASP A 167 1.21 9.11 -3.42
N GLY A 168 2.27 9.69 -2.87
CA GLY A 168 2.26 10.55 -1.67
C GLY A 168 2.60 9.81 -0.37
N TYR A 169 2.55 8.47 -0.38
CA TYR A 169 2.92 7.60 0.74
C TYR A 169 4.31 6.96 0.58
N GLU A 170 5.15 7.51 -0.29
CA GLU A 170 6.50 7.04 -0.51
C GLU A 170 7.37 7.17 0.74
N ILE A 171 8.20 6.14 0.94
CA ILE A 171 9.23 6.14 1.96
C ILE A 171 10.53 6.60 1.29
N ALA A 172 10.97 7.81 1.64
CA ALA A 172 12.27 8.32 1.19
C ALA A 172 13.40 7.61 1.91
N LEU A 173 13.96 6.58 1.27
CA LEU A 173 15.19 5.92 1.71
C LEU A 173 16.37 6.86 1.43
N GLY A 174 17.02 7.34 2.49
CA GLY A 174 18.13 8.28 2.37
C GLY A 174 19.38 7.68 1.73
N THR A 175 20.29 8.56 1.28
CA THR A 175 21.55 8.18 0.63
C THR A 175 22.77 8.29 1.56
N LYS A 176 22.55 8.47 2.87
CA LYS A 176 23.60 8.76 3.84
C LYS A 176 24.02 7.52 4.64
N ALA A 177 23.77 7.47 5.95
CA ALA A 177 24.36 6.46 6.85
C ALA A 177 23.93 5.02 6.56
N HIS A 178 22.79 4.84 5.88
CA HIS A 178 22.24 3.55 5.47
C HIS A 178 22.05 3.44 3.95
N ALA A 179 22.87 4.15 3.17
CA ALA A 179 22.82 4.06 1.71
C ALA A 179 22.87 2.60 1.22
N GLY A 180 21.98 2.24 0.30
CA GLY A 180 21.89 0.89 -0.25
C GLY A 180 21.24 -0.16 0.67
N LYS A 181 20.75 0.22 1.86
CA LYS A 181 19.94 -0.67 2.70
C LYS A 181 18.47 -0.63 2.24
N GLY A 182 17.93 -1.78 1.87
CA GLY A 182 16.50 -1.95 1.60
C GLY A 182 15.67 -2.05 2.87
N CYS A 183 14.34 -2.04 2.74
CA CYS A 183 13.39 -2.03 3.86
C CYS A 183 13.65 -3.15 4.88
N THR A 184 13.94 -4.35 4.37
CA THR A 184 14.14 -5.56 5.19
C THR A 184 15.50 -5.63 5.89
N ALA A 185 16.39 -4.66 5.65
CA ALA A 185 17.63 -4.54 6.43
C ALA A 185 17.35 -4.13 7.89
N CYS A 186 16.24 -3.42 8.13
CA CYS A 186 15.83 -2.94 9.45
C CYS A 186 14.50 -3.55 9.89
N HIS A 187 13.58 -3.79 8.95
CA HIS A 187 12.26 -4.36 9.22
C HIS A 187 12.22 -5.87 9.02
N ASN A 188 11.51 -6.56 9.90
CA ASN A 188 11.03 -7.90 9.61
C ASN A 188 9.78 -7.79 8.71
N ALA A 189 9.81 -8.37 7.52
CA ALA A 189 8.70 -8.28 6.56
C ALA A 189 7.41 -8.94 7.05
N HIS A 190 7.50 -9.93 7.95
CA HIS A 190 6.34 -10.63 8.48
C HIS A 190 5.78 -9.93 9.72
N SER A 191 6.60 -9.51 10.68
CA SER A 191 6.06 -8.83 11.87
C SER A 191 5.91 -7.32 11.71
N THR A 192 6.45 -6.73 10.64
CA THR A 192 6.60 -5.28 10.39
C THR A 192 7.47 -4.53 11.42
N GLN A 193 7.96 -5.22 12.45
CA GLN A 193 8.79 -4.62 13.49
C GLN A 193 10.14 -4.20 12.91
N ALA A 194 10.63 -3.04 13.34
CA ALA A 194 11.99 -2.61 13.09
C ALA A 194 12.70 -2.27 14.39
N SER A 195 14.01 -2.44 14.38
CA SER A 195 14.85 -1.99 15.49
C SER A 195 16.21 -1.54 14.99
N CYS A 196 16.63 -0.37 15.47
CA CYS A 196 18.00 0.12 15.29
C CYS A 196 18.99 -0.81 15.99
N THR A 197 18.62 -1.39 17.14
CA THR A 197 19.52 -2.16 18.00
C THR A 197 19.84 -3.56 17.48
N ASN A 198 19.10 -4.05 16.48
CA ASN A 198 19.42 -5.30 15.80
C ASN A 198 20.82 -5.25 15.15
N CYS A 199 21.21 -4.08 14.63
CA CYS A 199 22.56 -3.82 14.12
C CYS A 199 23.41 -3.01 15.12
N HIS A 200 22.81 -2.02 15.79
CA HIS A 200 23.47 -1.20 16.82
C HIS A 200 23.37 -1.85 18.21
N LYS A 201 24.00 -3.02 18.37
CA LYS A 201 23.94 -3.81 19.61
C LYS A 201 24.56 -3.10 20.82
N THR A 202 25.51 -2.22 20.57
CA THR A 202 26.17 -1.41 21.59
C THR A 202 26.19 0.02 21.10
N LEU A 203 25.69 0.94 21.93
CA LEU A 203 25.83 2.36 21.68
C LEU A 203 27.17 2.80 22.26
N THR A 204 28.00 3.43 21.43
CA THR A 204 29.19 4.10 21.93
C THR A 204 28.78 5.20 22.89
N GLU A 205 29.43 5.28 24.05
CA GLU A 205 29.24 6.38 24.99
C GLU A 205 29.79 7.68 24.38
N VAL A 206 28.87 8.50 23.87
CA VAL A 206 29.12 9.84 23.35
C VAL A 206 27.97 10.73 23.80
N ALA A 207 28.16 12.06 23.72
CA ALA A 207 27.09 13.00 24.04
C ALA A 207 25.81 12.69 23.25
N GLY A 208 24.67 12.57 23.94
CA GLY A 208 23.40 12.19 23.34
C GLY A 208 23.06 10.69 23.43
N HIS A 209 24.01 9.82 23.78
CA HIS A 209 23.79 8.40 24.06
C HIS A 209 23.82 8.11 25.58
N ASP A 210 23.32 9.05 26.36
CA ASP A 210 23.31 8.98 27.83
C ASP A 210 21.89 8.85 28.38
N LYS A 211 21.78 8.67 29.69
CA LYS A 211 20.49 8.52 30.38
C LYS A 211 19.58 9.73 30.24
N ALA A 212 20.12 10.94 30.03
CA ALA A 212 19.30 12.14 29.84
C ALA A 212 18.55 12.11 28.50
N HIS A 213 19.05 11.36 27.52
CA HIS A 213 18.46 11.17 26.21
C HIS A 213 17.66 9.86 26.06
N ALA A 214 17.39 9.14 27.15
CA ALA A 214 16.64 7.88 27.10
C ALA A 214 15.23 8.02 26.50
N ALA A 215 14.64 9.21 26.57
CA ALA A 215 13.36 9.55 25.96
C ALA A 215 13.48 10.07 24.51
N VAL A 216 14.67 10.13 23.93
CA VAL A 216 14.89 10.65 22.58
C VAL A 216 15.04 9.49 21.61
N HIS A 217 14.09 9.35 20.68
CA HIS A 217 14.19 8.33 19.64
C HIS A 217 15.37 8.64 18.71
N CYS A 218 16.11 7.62 18.24
CA CYS A 218 17.33 7.80 17.44
C CYS A 218 17.17 8.79 16.29
N VAL A 219 16.03 8.72 15.58
CA VAL A 219 15.73 9.58 14.42
C VAL A 219 15.55 11.05 14.78
N ALA A 220 15.24 11.41 16.03
CA ALA A 220 15.15 12.81 16.45
C ALA A 220 16.51 13.52 16.32
N CYS A 221 17.62 12.81 16.53
CA CYS A 221 18.96 13.34 16.35
C CYS A 221 19.55 12.99 14.98
N HIS A 222 19.33 11.75 14.52
CA HIS A 222 19.96 11.18 13.32
C HIS A 222 19.20 11.43 12.03
N ASP A 223 18.05 12.10 12.05
CA ASP A 223 17.36 12.51 10.83
C ASP A 223 18.23 13.43 9.96
N ALA A 224 18.27 13.12 8.68
CA ALA A 224 18.95 13.89 7.64
C ALA A 224 18.00 14.54 6.63
N SER A 225 16.70 14.24 6.72
CA SER A 225 15.69 14.82 5.83
C SER A 225 15.21 16.21 6.26
N GLY A 226 15.71 16.73 7.39
CA GLY A 226 15.40 18.09 7.84
C GLY A 226 14.02 18.21 8.48
N LEU A 227 13.48 17.11 9.01
CA LEU A 227 12.17 17.11 9.63
C LEU A 227 12.16 17.90 10.93
N LYS A 228 10.97 18.37 11.33
CA LYS A 228 10.81 19.00 12.65
C LYS A 228 11.02 17.95 13.74
N VAL A 229 11.60 18.33 14.87
CA VAL A 229 11.78 17.48 16.04
C VAL A 229 11.01 18.06 17.22
N GLY A 230 10.38 17.21 18.01
CA GLY A 230 9.63 17.62 19.18
C GLY A 230 9.18 16.44 20.05
N PRO A 231 8.55 16.72 21.21
CA PRO A 231 7.93 15.68 22.01
C PRO A 231 6.68 15.13 21.34
N THR A 232 6.42 13.84 21.53
CA THR A 232 5.16 13.17 21.17
C THR A 232 3.97 13.78 21.94
N PRO A 233 2.70 13.60 21.51
CA PRO A 233 1.54 14.17 22.19
C PRO A 233 1.42 13.78 23.67
N ASP A 234 1.85 12.57 24.03
CA ASP A 234 1.91 12.09 25.42
C ASP A 234 3.13 12.61 26.20
N LYS A 235 4.00 13.38 25.55
CA LYS A 235 5.24 13.98 26.06
C LYS A 235 6.26 12.96 26.59
N LYS A 236 6.15 11.68 26.21
CA LYS A 236 7.04 10.61 26.71
C LYS A 236 8.28 10.40 25.85
N THR A 237 8.20 10.70 24.56
CA THR A 237 9.28 10.44 23.60
C THR A 237 9.54 11.67 22.74
N TRP A 238 10.77 11.88 22.27
CA TRP A 238 11.08 12.85 21.22
C TRP A 238 11.23 12.16 19.88
N LEU A 239 10.61 12.73 18.85
CA LEU A 239 10.52 12.15 17.52
C LEU A 239 10.58 13.24 16.43
N THR A 240 10.75 12.81 15.18
CA THR A 240 10.54 13.63 14.00
C THR A 240 9.06 13.76 13.60
N PHE A 241 8.73 14.87 12.95
CA PHE A 241 7.40 15.20 12.45
C PHE A 241 7.48 15.69 11.00
N ARG A 242 6.57 15.20 10.17
CA ARG A 242 6.35 15.72 8.81
C ARG A 242 5.37 16.90 8.89
N PRO A 243 5.67 18.03 8.23
CA PRO A 243 4.81 19.22 8.24
C PRO A 243 3.60 19.12 7.31
N ILE A 244 3.59 18.12 6.43
CA ILE A 244 2.52 17.83 5.48
C ILE A 244 2.27 16.31 5.58
N ASP A 245 1.01 15.92 5.78
CA ASP A 245 0.63 14.51 5.74
C ASP A 245 0.72 13.96 4.31
N PRO A 246 0.72 12.62 4.12
CA PRO A 246 0.74 12.01 2.78
C PRO A 246 -0.37 12.45 1.82
N ARG A 247 -1.44 13.11 2.31
CA ARG A 247 -2.56 13.62 1.51
C ARG A 247 -2.44 15.12 1.24
N GLY A 248 -1.28 15.72 1.53
CA GLY A 248 -1.03 17.14 1.29
C GLY A 248 -1.59 18.07 2.36
N LYS A 249 -2.12 17.56 3.47
CA LYS A 249 -2.66 18.41 4.54
C LYS A 249 -1.55 18.95 5.43
N PRO A 250 -1.48 20.28 5.64
CA PRO A 250 -0.54 20.86 6.59
C PRO A 250 -0.81 20.37 8.02
N GLY A 251 0.26 20.10 8.76
CA GLY A 251 0.21 19.71 10.17
C GLY A 251 1.42 18.87 10.58
N ASP A 252 1.76 18.87 11.87
CA ASP A 252 2.88 18.08 12.40
C ASP A 252 2.42 16.64 12.69
N SER A 253 2.58 15.76 11.71
CA SER A 253 2.31 14.32 11.88
C SER A 253 3.56 13.60 12.33
N GLN A 254 3.45 12.76 13.36
CA GLN A 254 4.55 11.90 13.81
C GLN A 254 5.07 11.06 12.65
N TYR A 255 6.39 11.01 12.49
CA TYR A 255 7.00 10.28 11.39
C TYR A 255 8.37 9.74 11.81
N ILE A 256 8.68 8.50 11.43
CA ILE A 256 10.02 7.95 11.59
C ILE A 256 10.82 8.27 10.33
N SER A 257 11.87 9.10 10.46
CA SER A 257 12.74 9.38 9.33
C SER A 257 13.46 8.12 8.84
N HIS A 258 13.50 7.97 7.52
CA HIS A 258 14.23 6.90 6.82
C HIS A 258 15.47 7.44 6.10
N ASP A 259 15.72 8.75 6.16
CA ASP A 259 17.00 9.35 5.76
C ASP A 259 17.80 9.67 7.02
N LEU A 260 18.84 8.89 7.25
CA LEU A 260 19.60 8.88 8.49
C LEU A 260 21.05 9.29 8.25
N GLN A 261 21.61 10.07 9.17
CA GLN A 261 23.00 10.54 9.12
C GLN A 261 23.71 10.30 10.46
N ARG A 262 25.05 10.22 10.40
CA ARG A 262 25.88 10.06 11.60
C ARG A 262 26.07 11.37 12.36
N LYS A 263 26.25 12.48 11.63
CA LYS A 263 26.44 13.80 12.22
C LYS A 263 25.12 14.29 12.78
N VAL A 264 25.09 14.59 14.07
CA VAL A 264 23.92 15.14 14.77
C VAL A 264 24.06 16.65 14.93
N ASP A 265 22.92 17.34 14.98
CA ASP A 265 22.85 18.76 15.30
C ASP A 265 22.11 18.96 16.63
N CYS A 266 22.87 19.15 17.70
CA CYS A 266 22.33 19.37 19.04
C CYS A 266 21.48 20.65 19.12
N ALA A 267 21.72 21.64 18.26
CA ALA A 267 20.98 22.90 18.27
C ALA A 267 19.51 22.73 17.85
N ARG A 268 19.12 21.59 17.29
CA ARG A 268 17.70 21.26 17.01
C ARG A 268 16.86 21.18 18.28
N CYS A 269 17.46 20.86 19.42
CA CYS A 269 16.77 20.73 20.71
C CYS A 269 17.37 21.66 21.77
N HIS A 270 18.67 21.92 21.72
CA HIS A 270 19.38 22.71 22.73
C HIS A 270 19.66 24.13 22.25
N PHE A 271 18.60 24.92 22.12
CA PHE A 271 18.67 26.32 21.70
C PHE A 271 18.09 27.27 22.78
N PRO A 272 18.51 28.55 22.81
CA PRO A 272 17.95 29.52 23.74
C PRO A 272 16.44 29.66 23.59
N ASN A 273 15.73 29.81 24.72
CA ASN A 273 14.27 29.93 24.76
C ASN A 273 13.52 28.77 24.10
N ASN A 274 14.08 27.56 24.19
CA ASN A 274 13.39 26.35 23.75
C ASN A 274 12.00 26.25 24.43
N PRO A 275 10.92 26.07 23.66
CA PRO A 275 9.54 26.12 24.19
C PRO A 275 9.21 24.97 25.15
N TRP A 276 10.08 23.96 25.22
CA TRP A 276 9.98 22.81 26.13
C TRP A 276 10.92 22.93 27.33
N GLY A 277 11.57 24.08 27.53
CA GLY A 277 12.43 24.35 28.69
C GLY A 277 13.78 23.64 28.67
N LEU A 278 14.20 23.11 27.51
CA LEU A 278 15.53 22.55 27.36
C LEU A 278 16.59 23.65 27.36
N LYS A 279 17.64 23.47 28.17
CA LYS A 279 18.77 24.41 28.21
C LYS A 279 19.61 24.24 26.95
N GLY A 280 20.13 25.36 26.45
CA GLY A 280 21.15 25.35 25.39
C GLY A 280 22.40 24.59 25.84
N VAL A 281 23.13 24.02 24.88
CA VAL A 281 24.44 23.44 25.19
C VAL A 281 25.36 24.63 25.48
N SER A 282 25.88 24.73 26.71
CA SER A 282 27.01 25.63 26.95
C SER A 282 28.17 25.11 26.10
N LYS A 283 28.68 25.97 25.20
CA LYS A 283 29.88 25.67 24.42
C LYS A 283 31.06 25.35 25.34
#